data_AF-A0A496WJ15-F1
#
_entry.id   AF-A0A496WJ15-F1
#
_cell.length_a   1.000
_cell.length_b   1.000
_cell.length_c   1.000
_cell.angle_alpha   90.00
_cell.angle_beta   90.00
_cell.angle_gamma   90.00
#
_symmetry.space_group_name_H-M   'P 1'
#
loop_
_entity.id
_entity.type
_entity.pdbx_description
1 polymer ?
#
loop_
_entity_poly.entity_id
_entity_poly.type
_entity_poly.pdbx_seq_one_letter_code
_entity_poly.pdbx_strand_id
1 'polypeptide(L)'
;MIQIFERYLSGQAEAIESIDNFGKSFKTTAFGWQFELPDLHQFCRQSAPELAELEYQKFRQMLYHNPTNQILSSSGGRFELVEDRGHIDRNRYALIVTN
;
A
#
# COMPACT_ATOMS: atom_id res chain seq x y z
N MET A 1 6.16 -3.08 10.46
CA MET A 1 5.06 -2.94 9.48
C MET A 1 4.96 -1.48 9.08
N ILE A 2 4.54 -1.15 7.86
CA ILE A 2 4.33 0.27 7.48
C ILE A 2 3.03 0.74 8.14
N GLN A 3 3.12 1.72 9.05
CA GLN A 3 1.98 2.14 9.89
C GLN A 3 0.74 2.58 9.10
N ILE A 4 0.91 3.13 7.90
CA ILE A 4 -0.24 3.58 7.11
C ILE A 4 -1.20 2.43 6.76
N PHE A 5 -0.71 1.21 6.58
CA PHE A 5 -1.59 0.07 6.27
C PHE A 5 -2.54 -0.21 7.41
N GLU A 6 -2.05 -0.22 8.65
CA GLU A 6 -2.88 -0.42 9.84
C GLU A 6 -3.90 0.71 10.03
N ARG A 7 -3.48 1.96 9.81
CA ARG A 7 -4.36 3.13 9.90
C ARG A 7 -5.48 3.08 8.85
N TYR A 8 -5.15 2.68 7.63
CA TYR A 8 -6.13 2.46 6.57
C TYR A 8 -7.10 1.31 6.93
N LEU A 9 -6.59 0.14 7.35
CA LEU A 9 -7.41 -1.01 7.73
C LEU A 9 -8.32 -0.72 8.94
N SER A 10 -7.88 0.17 9.83
CA SER A 10 -8.67 0.64 10.97
C SER A 10 -9.69 1.74 10.61
N GLY A 11 -9.77 2.16 9.34
CA GLY A 11 -10.70 3.18 8.87
C GLY A 11 -10.38 4.59 9.37
N GLN A 12 -9.13 4.91 9.69
CA GLN A 12 -8.77 6.25 10.13
C GLN A 12 -8.98 7.27 9.01
N ALA A 13 -9.81 8.28 9.26
CA ALA A 13 -10.18 9.29 8.27
C ALA A 13 -8.96 10.02 7.68
N GLU A 14 -7.99 10.39 8.52
CA GLU A 14 -6.75 11.06 8.10
C GLU A 14 -5.91 10.19 7.14
N ALA A 15 -5.91 8.86 7.34
CA ALA A 15 -5.21 7.94 6.45
C ALA A 15 -5.93 7.84 5.09
N ILE A 16 -7.26 7.76 5.10
CA ILE A 16 -8.07 7.73 3.87
C ILE A 16 -7.91 9.04 3.09
N GLU A 17 -7.99 10.18 3.77
CA GLU A 17 -7.84 11.50 3.16
C GLU A 17 -6.44 11.71 2.58
N SER A 18 -5.38 11.31 3.30
CA SER A 18 -4.01 11.39 2.77
C SER A 18 -3.79 10.48 1.56
N ILE A 19 -4.42 9.29 1.53
CA ILE A 19 -4.40 8.40 0.36
C ILE A 19 -5.09 9.08 -0.83
N ASP A 20 -6.32 9.54 -0.66
CA ASP A 20 -7.13 10.10 -1.75
C ASP A 20 -6.55 11.43 -2.30
N ASN A 21 -5.83 12.18 -1.47
CA ASN A 21 -5.16 13.43 -1.86
C ASN A 21 -3.79 13.22 -2.54
N PHE A 22 -3.24 12.00 -2.54
CA PHE A 22 -1.88 11.77 -3.04
C PHE A 22 -1.78 11.70 -4.57
N GLY A 23 -2.73 11.04 -5.26
CA GLY A 23 -2.62 10.87 -6.71
C GLY A 23 -3.83 10.23 -7.39
N LYS A 24 -3.93 10.37 -8.72
CA LYS A 24 -5.10 9.88 -9.49
C LYS A 24 -5.20 8.34 -9.57
N SER A 25 -4.06 7.65 -9.60
CA SER A 25 -3.93 6.19 -9.61
C SER A 25 -3.89 5.57 -8.21
N PHE A 26 -3.90 6.42 -7.17
CA PHE A 26 -3.67 6.07 -5.79
C PHE A 26 -4.87 6.51 -4.95
N LYS A 27 -5.84 5.62 -4.80
CA LYS A 27 -7.16 6.00 -4.27
C LYS A 27 -7.81 4.88 -3.50
N THR A 28 -8.66 5.26 -2.58
CA THR A 28 -9.61 4.35 -1.97
C THR A 28 -10.78 4.09 -2.93
N THR A 29 -11.24 2.85 -2.99
CA THR A 29 -12.36 2.41 -3.82
C THR A 29 -13.25 1.48 -2.99
N ALA A 30 -14.41 1.11 -3.52
CA ALA A 30 -15.24 0.05 -2.93
C ALA A 30 -14.51 -1.30 -2.80
N PHE A 31 -13.44 -1.51 -3.56
CA PHE A 31 -12.62 -2.72 -3.55
C PHE A 31 -11.33 -2.57 -2.73
N GLY A 32 -11.24 -1.54 -1.88
CA GLY A 32 -10.05 -1.24 -1.09
C GLY A 32 -9.18 -0.15 -1.69
N TRP A 33 -8.01 0.06 -1.09
CA TRP A 33 -7.03 1.05 -1.52
C TRP A 33 -6.20 0.51 -2.67
N GLN A 34 -6.38 1.10 -3.85
CA GLN A 34 -5.69 0.70 -5.07
C GLN A 34 -4.47 1.57 -5.36
N PHE A 35 -3.39 0.93 -5.80
CA PHE A 35 -2.12 1.58 -6.09
C PHE A 35 -1.25 0.78 -7.05
N GLU A 36 -0.30 1.46 -7.68
CA GLU A 36 0.87 0.85 -8.31
C GLU A 36 2.05 0.92 -7.30
N LEU A 37 2.98 -0.03 -7.35
CA LEU A 37 4.08 -0.09 -6.36
C LEU A 37 4.96 1.16 -6.31
N PRO A 38 5.28 1.84 -7.43
CA PRO A 38 6.02 3.10 -7.40
C PRO A 38 5.27 4.21 -6.65
N ASP A 39 3.95 4.32 -6.86
CA ASP A 39 3.11 5.31 -6.17
C ASP A 39 3.09 5.04 -4.66
N LEU A 40 2.93 3.77 -4.26
CA LEU A 40 2.97 3.38 -2.85
C LEU A 40 4.33 3.68 -2.21
N HIS A 41 5.42 3.40 -2.93
CA HIS A 41 6.77 3.72 -2.45
C HIS A 41 6.93 5.22 -2.23
N GLN A 42 6.58 6.04 -3.21
CA GLN A 42 6.66 7.49 -3.11
C GLN A 42 5.79 8.02 -1.95
N PHE A 43 4.58 7.51 -1.80
CA PHE A 43 3.69 7.87 -0.69
C PHE A 43 4.32 7.55 0.67
N CYS A 44 4.89 6.35 0.82
CA CYS A 44 5.54 5.94 2.06
C CYS A 44 6.74 6.81 2.39
N ARG A 45 7.55 7.19 1.39
CA ARG A 45 8.70 8.09 1.56
C ARG A 45 8.30 9.48 2.06
N GLN A 46 7.15 9.99 1.60
CA GLN A 46 6.66 11.31 1.99
C GLN A 46 5.95 11.29 3.35
N SER A 47 5.29 10.18 3.67
CA SER A 47 4.45 10.07 4.88
C SER A 47 5.22 9.60 6.11
N ALA A 48 6.40 8.99 5.94
CA ALA A 48 7.16 8.36 7.03
C ALA A 48 8.66 8.71 6.92
N PRO A 49 9.21 9.51 7.85
CA PRO A 49 10.63 9.88 7.84
C PRO A 49 11.58 8.69 7.80
N GLU A 50 11.22 7.58 8.45
CA GLU A 50 12.02 6.34 8.47
C GLU A 50 12.07 5.61 7.12
N LEU A 51 11.15 5.94 6.20
CA LEU A 51 11.12 5.41 4.85
C LEU A 51 11.63 6.41 3.82
N ALA A 52 11.92 7.66 4.20
CA ALA A 52 12.30 8.73 3.28
C ALA A 52 13.53 8.40 2.41
N GLU A 53 14.49 7.63 2.93
CA GLU A 53 15.69 7.19 2.21
C GLU A 53 15.62 5.73 1.73
N LEU A 54 14.47 5.07 1.88
CA LEU A 54 14.33 3.69 1.45
C LEU A 54 14.31 3.63 -0.08
N GLU A 55 15.31 2.98 -0.66
CA GLU A 55 15.38 2.74 -2.10
C GLU A 55 14.24 1.84 -2.60
N TYR A 56 13.76 2.08 -3.83
CA TYR A 56 12.62 1.36 -4.40
C TYR A 56 12.83 -0.16 -4.44
N GLN A 57 14.05 -0.60 -4.76
CA GLN A 57 14.39 -2.03 -4.79
C GLN A 57 14.28 -2.67 -3.40
N LYS A 58 14.75 -1.98 -2.36
CA LYS A 58 14.66 -2.45 -0.96
C LYS A 58 13.21 -2.43 -0.47
N PHE A 59 12.44 -1.42 -0.86
CA PHE A 59 11.01 -1.36 -0.60
C PHE A 59 10.27 -2.56 -1.19
N ARG A 60 10.52 -2.88 -2.47
CA ARG A 60 9.94 -4.07 -3.10
C ARG A 60 10.35 -5.36 -2.38
N GLN A 61 11.62 -5.52 -2.06
CA GLN A 61 12.09 -6.68 -1.29
C GLN A 61 11.38 -6.75 0.07
N MET A 62 11.20 -5.64 0.77
CA MET A 62 10.44 -5.60 2.02
C MET A 62 8.98 -6.03 1.81
N LEU A 63 8.32 -5.63 0.74
CA LEU A 63 6.94 -6.06 0.47
C LEU A 63 6.84 -7.55 0.15
N TYR A 64 7.78 -8.11 -0.62
CA TYR A 64 7.72 -9.48 -1.13
C TYR A 64 8.42 -10.53 -0.25
N HIS A 65 9.49 -10.17 0.44
CA HIS A 65 10.26 -11.09 1.31
C HIS A 65 9.77 -11.06 2.76
N ASN A 66 9.24 -9.93 3.22
CA ASN A 66 8.49 -9.92 4.48
C ASN A 66 7.14 -10.58 4.18
N PRO A 67 6.53 -11.34 5.10
CA PRO A 67 5.23 -11.92 4.84
C PRO A 67 4.17 -10.83 5.03
N THR A 68 4.24 -9.78 4.21
CA THR A 68 3.40 -8.59 4.28
C THR A 68 1.93 -8.99 4.32
N ASN A 69 1.51 -9.96 3.50
CA ASN A 69 0.16 -10.50 3.57
C ASN A 69 -0.14 -11.29 4.86
N GLN A 70 0.81 -12.00 5.46
CA GLN A 70 0.57 -12.64 6.77
C GLN A 70 0.41 -11.59 7.87
N ILE A 71 1.24 -10.55 7.88
CA ILE A 71 1.16 -9.47 8.87
C ILE A 71 -0.13 -8.66 8.67
N LEU A 72 -0.47 -8.33 7.41
CA LEU A 72 -1.74 -7.66 7.07
C LEU A 72 -2.94 -8.52 7.46
N SER A 73 -2.86 -9.84 7.28
CA SER A 73 -3.96 -10.75 7.65
C SER A 73 -4.23 -10.71 9.15
N SER A 74 -3.20 -10.60 9.98
CA SER A 74 -3.38 -10.37 11.43
C SER A 74 -4.03 -9.02 11.77
N SER A 75 -4.00 -8.07 10.82
CA SER A 75 -4.62 -6.74 10.93
C SER A 75 -5.94 -6.62 10.17
N GLY A 76 -6.51 -7.74 9.70
CA GLY A 76 -7.77 -7.76 8.95
C GLY A 76 -7.65 -7.23 7.52
N GLY A 77 -6.50 -7.41 6.86
CA GLY A 77 -6.34 -7.02 5.46
C GLY A 77 -5.38 -7.90 4.66
N ARG A 78 -5.32 -7.69 3.35
CA ARG A 78 -4.31 -8.31 2.48
C ARG A 78 -4.09 -7.51 1.20
N PHE A 79 -2.90 -7.63 0.63
CA PHE A 79 -2.65 -7.19 -0.74
C PHE A 79 -3.11 -8.23 -1.75
N GLU A 80 -3.83 -7.76 -2.76
CA GLU A 80 -4.23 -8.52 -3.93
C GLU A 80 -3.75 -7.84 -5.21
N LEU A 81 -3.39 -8.65 -6.21
CA LEU A 81 -3.16 -8.16 -7.56
C LEU A 81 -4.52 -8.01 -8.25
N VAL A 82 -4.90 -6.77 -8.59
CA VAL A 82 -6.20 -6.48 -9.23
C VAL A 82 -6.08 -6.30 -10.74
N GLU A 83 -4.90 -5.94 -11.25
CA GLU A 83 -4.65 -5.81 -12.68
C GLU A 83 -3.20 -6.18 -13.01
N ASP A 84 -3.01 -7.22 -13.82
CA ASP A 84 -1.71 -7.58 -14.39
C ASP A 84 -1.50 -6.86 -15.72
N ARG A 85 -0.48 -6.00 -15.78
CA ARG A 85 -0.08 -5.24 -16.97
C ARG A 85 1.23 -5.74 -17.57
N GLY A 86 1.66 -6.95 -17.22
CA GLY A 86 2.87 -7.60 -17.74
C GLY A 86 4.18 -7.02 -17.19
N HIS A 87 4.11 -6.04 -16.28
CA HIS A 87 5.27 -5.50 -15.58
C HIS A 87 4.88 -5.13 -14.15
N ILE A 88 5.58 -5.70 -13.17
CA ILE A 88 5.25 -5.59 -11.74
C ILE A 88 5.10 -4.14 -11.24
N ASP A 89 5.88 -3.21 -11.81
CA ASP A 89 5.82 -1.79 -11.44
C ASP A 89 4.60 -1.06 -12.05
N ARG A 90 3.91 -1.68 -13.02
CA ARG A 90 2.67 -1.20 -13.66
C ARG A 90 1.43 -1.98 -13.22
N ASN A 91 1.66 -3.08 -12.52
CA ASN A 91 0.58 -3.88 -11.97
C ASN A 91 -0.15 -3.07 -10.90
N ARG A 92 -1.47 -3.21 -10.90
CA ARG A 92 -2.30 -2.57 -9.90
C ARG A 92 -2.55 -3.56 -8.79
N TYR A 93 -2.28 -3.12 -7.57
CA TYR A 93 -2.55 -3.85 -6.35
C TYR A 93 -3.68 -3.16 -5.58
N ALA A 94 -4.34 -3.92 -4.71
CA ALA A 94 -5.28 -3.38 -3.75
C ALA A 94 -4.95 -3.89 -2.35
N LEU A 95 -4.92 -2.99 -1.36
CA LEU A 95 -5.07 -3.37 0.04
C LEU A 95 -6.56 -3.47 0.36
N ILE A 96 -7.01 -4.69 0.59
CA ILE A 96 -8.41 -4.97 0.89
C ILE A 96 -8.57 -5.27 2.38
N VAL A 97 -9.70 -4.84 2.95
CA VAL A 97 -10.14 -5.22 4.29
C VAL A 97 -10.78 -6.61 4.20
N THR A 98 -10.43 -7.51 5.11
CA THR A 98 -10.85 -8.92 5.09
C THR A 98 -11.65 -9.32 6.33
N ASN A 99 -12.20 -8.35 7.07
CA ASN A 99 -13.10 -8.57 8.21
C ASN A 99 -14.50 -8.99 7.76
#